data_AF-A0AAN4WIK3-F1
#
_entry.id   AF-A0AAN4WIK3-F1
#
_cell.length_a   1.000
_cell.length_b   1.000
_cell.length_c   1.000
_cell.angle_alpha   90.00
_cell.angle_beta   90.00
_cell.angle_gamma   90.00
#
_symmetry.space_group_name_H-M   'P 1'
#
loop_
_entity.id
_entity.type
_entity.pdbx_description
1 polymer ?
#
loop_
_entity_poly.entity_id
_entity_poly.type
_entity_poly.pdbx_seq_one_letter_code
_entity_poly.pdbx_strand_id
1 'polypeptide(L)'
;MDMNVFIDLYKRVGKIRVNSCPPSALSGLLHGYLSVCSIVRVYPWLEEEYGTWWDNYLRIQEIARELEKLVRDATLPCDERAGYVSDLLDAYQIYDDMPLVDLGLEVAYALLATEDVKKLICLGGTSNICRLLCHCFYFANDEECKVAAGNIVRRWLEEGRENGKFPRKNWQAMLFYENVLSDDPEYYQAGEREYLQACNMQVENELISLYIDRVSNVDTYLLINSFEVLAEWVFDNYSKTEMSFFNG
;
A
#
# COMPACT_ATOMS: atom_id res chain seq x y z
N MET A 1 12.69 14.22 10.81
CA MET A 1 12.16 14.71 9.53
C MET A 1 11.46 16.02 9.77
N ASP A 2 11.64 17.03 8.92
CA ASP A 2 10.97 18.32 9.10
C ASP A 2 9.48 18.18 8.72
N MET A 3 8.58 18.33 9.68
CA MET A 3 7.12 18.25 9.46
C MET A 3 6.64 19.24 8.39
N ASN A 4 7.34 20.36 8.22
CA ASN A 4 7.01 21.33 7.17
C ASN A 4 7.17 20.75 5.76
N VAL A 5 8.09 19.80 5.55
CA VAL A 5 8.28 19.13 4.25
C VAL A 5 7.06 18.30 3.88
N PHE A 6 6.50 17.56 4.85
CA PHE A 6 5.32 16.75 4.61
C PHE A 6 4.06 17.61 4.43
N ILE A 7 3.89 18.67 5.24
CA ILE A 7 2.76 19.61 5.09
C ILE A 7 2.77 20.27 3.70
N ASP A 8 3.92 20.71 3.19
CA ASP A 8 4.03 21.26 1.83
C ASP A 8 3.67 20.21 0.78
N LEU A 9 4.20 19.00 0.92
CA LEU A 9 3.92 17.89 0.00
C LEU A 9 2.42 17.54 -0.03
N TYR A 10 1.78 17.40 1.14
CA TYR A 10 0.35 17.16 1.27
C TYR A 10 -0.46 18.23 0.52
N LYS A 11 -0.13 19.52 0.74
CA LYS A 11 -0.80 20.64 0.05
C LYS A 11 -0.57 20.64 -1.46
N ARG A 12 0.58 20.18 -1.94
CA ARG A 12 0.88 20.05 -3.37
C ARG A 12 0.11 18.90 -4.00
N VAL A 13 0.10 17.74 -3.36
CA VAL A 13 -0.65 16.56 -3.81
C VAL A 13 -2.15 16.83 -3.81
N GLY A 14 -2.67 17.55 -2.82
CA GLY A 14 -4.07 17.97 -2.75
C GLY A 14 -4.54 18.85 -3.92
N LYS A 15 -3.63 19.49 -4.65
CA LYS A 15 -3.96 20.30 -5.84
C LYS A 15 -4.05 19.48 -7.14
N ILE A 16 -3.61 18.22 -7.12
CA ILE A 16 -3.66 17.35 -8.30
C ILE A 16 -5.12 16.97 -8.57
N ARG A 17 -5.53 16.87 -9.83
CA ARG A 17 -6.84 16.30 -10.18
C ARG A 17 -6.69 14.78 -10.31
N VAL A 18 -7.49 13.99 -9.58
CA VAL A 18 -7.33 12.53 -9.57
C VAL A 18 -7.46 11.95 -10.98
N ASN A 19 -8.44 12.43 -11.74
CA ASN A 19 -8.66 12.00 -13.14
C ASN A 19 -7.54 12.42 -14.13
N SER A 20 -6.54 13.19 -13.68
CA SER A 20 -5.35 13.54 -14.46
C SER A 20 -4.11 12.75 -14.03
N CYS A 21 -4.20 11.95 -12.95
CA CYS A 21 -3.10 11.09 -12.53
C CYS A 21 -2.91 9.95 -13.53
N PRO A 22 -1.66 9.56 -13.82
CA PRO A 22 -1.41 8.30 -14.51
C PRO A 22 -1.92 7.13 -13.63
N PRO A 23 -2.49 6.06 -14.22
CA PRO A 23 -2.97 4.90 -13.45
C PRO A 23 -1.94 4.33 -12.47
N SER A 24 -0.67 4.31 -12.89
CA SER A 24 0.46 3.82 -12.08
C SER A 24 0.74 4.62 -10.80
N ALA A 25 0.19 5.85 -10.68
CA ALA A 25 0.33 6.67 -9.49
C ALA A 25 -0.91 6.64 -8.58
N LEU A 26 -2.05 6.11 -9.02
CA LEU A 26 -3.28 6.11 -8.21
C LEU A 26 -3.14 5.30 -6.93
N SER A 27 -2.39 4.19 -6.97
CA SER A 27 -2.11 3.35 -5.80
C SER A 27 -1.41 4.14 -4.70
N GLY A 28 -0.25 4.75 -5.00
CA GLY A 28 0.47 5.55 -4.00
C GLY A 28 -0.33 6.77 -3.52
N LEU A 29 -1.16 7.36 -4.40
CA LEU A 29 -2.04 8.45 -4.02
C LEU A 29 -3.07 7.98 -2.98
N LEU A 30 -3.71 6.83 -3.23
CA LEU A 30 -4.66 6.22 -2.30
C LEU A 30 -3.99 5.95 -0.95
N HIS A 31 -2.87 5.21 -0.95
CA HIS A 31 -2.19 4.78 0.28
C HIS A 31 -1.68 5.97 1.11
N GLY A 32 -1.19 7.02 0.47
CA GLY A 32 -0.85 8.26 1.17
C GLY A 32 -2.05 8.91 1.87
N TYR A 33 -3.22 8.95 1.22
CA TYR A 33 -4.44 9.47 1.85
C TYR A 33 -5.03 8.53 2.90
N LEU A 34 -4.93 7.21 2.75
CA LEU A 34 -5.29 6.24 3.80
C LEU A 34 -4.46 6.48 5.07
N SER A 35 -3.16 6.72 4.92
CA SER A 35 -2.26 7.08 6.02
C SER A 35 -2.64 8.43 6.64
N VAL A 36 -2.94 9.47 5.85
CA VAL A 36 -3.39 10.77 6.39
C VAL A 36 -4.72 10.64 7.14
N CYS A 37 -5.69 9.90 6.61
CA CYS A 37 -6.95 9.60 7.29
C CYS A 37 -6.69 8.92 8.64
N SER A 38 -5.75 7.98 8.70
CA SER A 38 -5.35 7.31 9.94
C SER A 38 -4.69 8.27 10.92
N ILE A 39 -3.80 9.16 10.45
CA ILE A 39 -3.17 10.21 11.27
C ILE A 39 -4.23 11.09 11.92
N VAL A 40 -5.12 11.71 11.14
CA VAL A 40 -6.10 12.67 11.70
C VAL A 40 -7.22 11.99 12.49
N ARG A 41 -7.48 10.70 12.25
CA ARG A 41 -8.39 9.90 13.07
C ARG A 41 -7.82 9.62 14.47
N VAL A 42 -6.52 9.33 14.57
CA VAL A 42 -5.84 9.07 15.84
C VAL A 42 -5.46 10.36 16.55
N TYR A 43 -5.08 11.40 15.79
CA TYR A 43 -4.59 12.69 16.26
C TYR A 43 -5.43 13.85 15.69
N PRO A 44 -6.67 14.08 16.19
CA PRO A 44 -7.59 15.04 15.57
C PRO A 44 -7.11 16.49 15.54
N TRP A 45 -6.20 16.89 16.44
CA TRP A 45 -5.63 18.24 16.41
C TRP A 45 -4.76 18.51 15.17
N LEU A 46 -4.34 17.47 14.46
CA LEU A 46 -3.58 17.60 13.21
C LEU A 46 -4.47 17.90 11.99
N GLU A 47 -5.80 17.96 12.15
CA GLU A 47 -6.70 18.40 11.08
C GLU A 47 -6.41 19.83 10.59
N GLU A 48 -5.85 20.68 11.45
CA GLU A 48 -5.41 22.04 11.07
C GLU A 48 -4.26 22.02 10.05
N GLU A 49 -3.47 20.94 10.03
CA GLU A 49 -2.28 20.79 9.17
C GLU A 49 -2.57 19.93 7.94
N TYR A 50 -3.31 18.82 8.13
CA TYR A 50 -3.55 17.78 7.13
C TYR A 50 -4.99 17.72 6.62
N GLY A 51 -5.78 18.78 6.85
CA GLY A 51 -7.19 18.81 6.48
C GLY A 51 -8.04 17.91 7.39
N THR A 52 -9.37 18.08 7.29
CA THR A 52 -10.27 17.30 8.15
C THR A 52 -10.28 15.83 7.75
N TRP A 53 -10.69 14.96 8.67
CA TRP A 53 -10.96 13.55 8.33
C TRP A 53 -11.92 13.45 7.12
N TRP A 54 -12.94 14.31 7.06
CA TRP A 54 -13.91 14.34 5.96
C TRP A 54 -13.29 14.74 4.61
N ASP A 55 -12.40 15.73 4.58
CA ASP A 55 -11.74 16.16 3.34
C ASP A 55 -10.89 15.02 2.74
N ASN A 56 -10.13 14.33 3.59
CA ASN A 56 -9.30 13.20 3.18
C ASN A 56 -10.16 11.98 2.79
N TYR A 57 -11.27 11.74 3.48
CA TYR A 57 -12.26 10.73 3.11
C TYR A 57 -12.85 10.97 1.71
N LEU A 58 -13.31 12.20 1.42
CA LEU A 58 -13.84 12.54 0.09
C LEU A 58 -12.80 12.35 -1.01
N ARG A 59 -11.54 12.58 -0.68
CA ARG A 59 -10.42 12.39 -1.60
C ARG A 59 -10.17 10.91 -1.91
N ILE A 60 -10.24 10.04 -0.90
CA ILE A 60 -10.20 8.58 -1.10
C ILE A 60 -11.36 8.12 -2.00
N GLN A 61 -12.57 8.65 -1.80
CA GLN A 61 -13.70 8.32 -2.68
C GLN A 61 -13.48 8.74 -4.13
N GLU A 62 -12.88 9.90 -4.36
CA GLU A 62 -12.52 10.35 -5.72
C GLU A 62 -11.54 9.37 -6.38
N ILE A 63 -10.54 8.90 -5.64
CA ILE A 63 -9.54 7.92 -6.10
C ILE A 63 -10.19 6.56 -6.37
N ALA A 64 -11.03 6.07 -5.46
CA ALA A 64 -11.75 4.80 -5.61
C ALA A 64 -12.58 4.76 -6.90
N ARG A 65 -13.27 5.86 -7.25
CA ARG A 65 -14.04 5.94 -8.51
C ARG A 65 -13.18 5.84 -9.77
N GLU A 66 -11.94 6.33 -9.74
CA GLU A 66 -11.02 6.14 -10.87
C GLU A 66 -10.46 4.71 -10.88
N LEU A 67 -10.17 4.13 -9.71
CA LEU A 67 -9.74 2.73 -9.59
C LEU A 67 -10.80 1.76 -10.08
N GLU A 68 -12.09 1.98 -9.78
CA GLU A 68 -13.20 1.16 -10.27
C GLU A 68 -13.21 1.01 -11.80
N LYS A 69 -12.88 2.09 -12.53
CA LYS A 69 -12.80 2.06 -13.99
C LYS A 69 -11.68 1.12 -14.46
N LEU A 70 -10.53 1.17 -13.80
CA LEU A 70 -9.36 0.33 -14.10
C LEU A 70 -9.60 -1.13 -13.72
N VAL A 71 -10.26 -1.38 -12.59
CA VAL A 71 -10.68 -2.72 -12.15
C VAL A 71 -11.56 -3.38 -13.21
N ARG A 72 -12.48 -2.63 -13.82
CA ARG A 72 -13.40 -3.10 -14.87
C ARG A 72 -12.78 -3.19 -16.26
N ASP A 73 -11.61 -2.60 -16.49
CA ASP A 73 -10.95 -2.63 -17.79
C ASP A 73 -10.24 -3.97 -18.02
N ALA A 74 -10.93 -4.88 -18.70
CA ALA A 74 -10.40 -6.20 -19.04
C ALA A 74 -9.23 -6.18 -20.05
N THR A 75 -8.88 -5.03 -20.62
CA THR A 75 -7.73 -4.90 -21.53
C THR A 75 -6.40 -4.74 -20.80
N LEU A 76 -6.44 -4.38 -19.51
CA LEU A 76 -5.26 -4.21 -18.68
C LEU A 76 -4.66 -5.58 -18.28
N PRO A 77 -3.32 -5.65 -18.07
CA PRO A 77 -2.68 -6.87 -17.59
C PRO A 77 -3.29 -7.37 -16.27
N CYS A 78 -3.45 -8.68 -16.14
CA CYS A 78 -4.05 -9.30 -14.95
C CYS A 78 -3.34 -8.88 -13.65
N ASP A 79 -2.02 -8.75 -13.66
CA ASP A 79 -1.23 -8.33 -12.51
C ASP A 79 -1.50 -6.87 -12.08
N GLU A 80 -1.65 -5.97 -13.05
CA GLU A 80 -2.00 -4.57 -12.76
C GLU A 80 -3.42 -4.48 -12.20
N ARG A 81 -4.36 -5.20 -12.81
CA ARG A 81 -5.75 -5.26 -12.34
C ARG A 81 -5.85 -5.83 -10.92
N ALA A 82 -5.06 -6.85 -10.58
CA ALA A 82 -4.99 -7.38 -9.22
C ALA A 82 -4.55 -6.32 -8.20
N GLY A 83 -3.62 -5.44 -8.59
CA GLY A 83 -3.20 -4.29 -7.79
C GLY A 83 -4.36 -3.32 -7.55
N TYR A 84 -5.06 -2.92 -8.62
CA TYR A 84 -6.20 -1.99 -8.50
C TYR A 84 -7.37 -2.57 -7.71
N VAL A 85 -7.62 -3.88 -7.82
CA VAL A 85 -8.63 -4.56 -6.98
C VAL A 85 -8.23 -4.51 -5.51
N SER A 86 -6.97 -4.79 -5.20
CA SER A 86 -6.46 -4.71 -3.82
C SER A 86 -6.58 -3.29 -3.26
N ASP A 87 -6.19 -2.29 -4.05
CA ASP A 87 -6.33 -0.88 -3.66
C ASP A 87 -7.80 -0.49 -3.42
N LEU A 88 -8.73 -0.98 -4.23
CA LEU A 88 -10.16 -0.75 -4.02
C LEU A 88 -10.67 -1.37 -2.70
N LEU A 89 -10.17 -2.57 -2.37
CA LEU A 89 -10.49 -3.26 -1.13
C LEU A 89 -9.82 -2.63 0.10
N ASP A 90 -8.66 -1.98 -0.05
CA ASP A 90 -8.07 -1.16 1.00
C ASP A 90 -8.88 0.12 1.24
N ALA A 91 -9.39 0.75 0.19
CA ALA A 91 -10.26 1.94 0.30
C ALA A 91 -11.55 1.64 1.11
N TYR A 92 -12.07 0.40 1.04
CA TYR A 92 -13.22 -0.03 1.83
C TYR A 92 -12.99 0.12 3.35
N GLN A 93 -11.77 -0.06 3.85
CA GLN A 93 -11.49 0.04 5.30
C GLN A 93 -11.83 1.42 5.89
N ILE A 94 -11.91 2.44 5.05
CA ILE A 94 -12.33 3.80 5.43
C ILE A 94 -13.77 4.10 4.99
N TYR A 95 -14.21 3.55 3.86
CA TYR A 95 -15.47 3.93 3.22
C TYR A 95 -16.67 3.06 3.64
N ASP A 96 -16.46 1.83 4.11
CA ASP A 96 -17.50 0.85 4.48
C ASP A 96 -18.62 0.69 3.42
N ASP A 97 -18.28 0.87 2.14
CA ASP A 97 -19.21 0.73 1.02
C ASP A 97 -19.18 -0.71 0.49
N MET A 98 -20.11 -1.53 0.99
CA MET A 98 -20.24 -2.95 0.63
C MET A 98 -20.22 -3.24 -0.88
N PRO A 99 -20.90 -2.46 -1.75
CA PRO A 99 -20.76 -2.56 -3.21
C PRO A 99 -19.32 -2.60 -3.74
N LEU A 100 -18.37 -1.93 -3.08
CA LEU A 100 -16.95 -1.99 -3.47
C LEU A 100 -16.33 -3.35 -3.14
N VAL A 101 -16.69 -3.93 -1.99
CA VAL A 101 -16.23 -5.27 -1.60
C VAL A 101 -16.79 -6.31 -2.56
N ASP A 102 -18.08 -6.22 -2.88
CA ASP A 102 -18.73 -7.13 -3.83
C ASP A 102 -18.02 -7.09 -5.20
N LEU A 103 -17.79 -5.90 -5.74
CA LEU A 103 -17.06 -5.72 -6.99
C LEU A 103 -15.62 -6.24 -6.88
N GLY A 104 -14.92 -5.89 -5.80
CA GLY A 104 -13.53 -6.28 -5.59
C GLY A 104 -13.36 -7.78 -5.55
N LEU A 105 -14.21 -8.50 -4.79
CA LEU A 105 -14.19 -9.96 -4.71
C LEU A 105 -14.62 -10.63 -6.01
N GLU A 106 -15.67 -10.13 -6.68
CA GLU A 106 -16.09 -10.66 -7.98
C GLU A 106 -14.92 -10.65 -8.97
N VAL A 107 -14.24 -9.51 -9.09
CA VAL A 107 -13.11 -9.36 -10.02
C VAL A 107 -11.89 -10.14 -9.53
N ALA A 108 -11.62 -10.18 -8.23
CA ALA A 108 -10.52 -10.96 -7.66
C ALA A 108 -10.63 -12.45 -8.05
N TYR A 109 -11.79 -13.06 -7.82
CA TYR A 109 -12.01 -14.48 -8.15
C TYR A 109 -12.00 -14.72 -9.66
N ALA A 110 -12.54 -13.80 -10.45
CA ALA A 110 -12.45 -13.88 -11.90
C ALA A 110 -10.99 -13.87 -12.38
N LEU A 111 -10.13 -13.03 -11.80
CA LEU A 111 -8.70 -12.97 -12.10
C LEU A 111 -7.98 -14.25 -11.67
N LEU A 112 -8.19 -14.72 -10.43
CA LEU A 112 -7.56 -15.93 -9.89
C LEU A 112 -7.92 -17.20 -10.69
N ALA A 113 -9.10 -17.22 -11.33
CA ALA A 113 -9.50 -18.32 -12.19
C ALA A 113 -8.74 -18.37 -13.53
N THR A 114 -8.10 -17.27 -13.96
CA THR A 114 -7.38 -17.20 -15.24
C THR A 114 -6.09 -18.02 -15.23
N GLU A 115 -5.74 -18.59 -16.39
CA GLU A 115 -4.48 -19.33 -16.54
C GLU A 115 -3.25 -18.41 -16.42
N ASP A 116 -3.36 -17.14 -16.81
CA ASP A 116 -2.27 -16.17 -16.65
C ASP A 116 -1.93 -15.92 -15.18
N VAL A 117 -2.94 -15.76 -14.32
CA VAL A 117 -2.72 -15.55 -12.88
C VAL A 117 -2.24 -16.83 -12.21
N LYS A 118 -2.80 -17.99 -12.54
CA LYS A 118 -2.29 -19.28 -12.05
C LYS A 118 -0.81 -19.45 -12.41
N LYS A 119 -0.42 -19.09 -13.63
CA LYS A 119 0.98 -19.12 -14.08
C LYS A 119 1.85 -18.14 -13.28
N LEU A 120 1.39 -16.92 -13.01
CA LEU A 120 2.12 -15.96 -12.17
C LEU A 120 2.37 -16.51 -10.76
N ILE A 121 1.36 -17.10 -10.13
CA ILE A 121 1.48 -17.77 -8.82
C ILE A 121 2.52 -18.88 -8.90
N CYS A 122 2.45 -19.74 -9.93
CA CYS A 122 3.43 -20.80 -10.15
C CYS A 122 4.86 -20.27 -10.32
N LEU A 123 5.04 -19.09 -10.93
CA LEU A 123 6.32 -18.44 -11.17
C LEU A 123 6.84 -17.59 -10.00
N GLY A 124 6.26 -17.72 -8.80
CA GLY A 124 6.73 -17.03 -7.59
C GLY A 124 5.84 -15.90 -7.12
N GLY A 125 4.82 -15.51 -7.90
CA GLY A 125 3.85 -14.49 -7.53
C GLY A 125 4.41 -13.06 -7.54
N THR A 126 3.51 -12.10 -7.66
CA THR A 126 3.82 -10.67 -7.59
C THR A 126 3.26 -10.08 -6.29
N SER A 127 3.71 -8.87 -5.94
CA SER A 127 3.17 -8.13 -4.78
C SER A 127 1.66 -7.88 -4.89
N ASN A 128 1.17 -7.58 -6.08
CA ASN A 128 -0.26 -7.40 -6.34
C ASN A 128 -1.06 -8.69 -6.15
N ILE A 129 -0.56 -9.82 -6.67
CA ILE A 129 -1.23 -11.12 -6.50
C ILE A 129 -1.20 -11.56 -5.03
N CYS A 130 -0.09 -11.35 -4.31
CA CYS A 130 -0.02 -11.65 -2.90
C CYS A 130 -1.05 -10.86 -2.08
N ARG A 131 -1.15 -9.54 -2.31
CA ARG A 131 -2.17 -8.68 -1.67
C ARG A 131 -3.59 -9.13 -2.01
N LEU A 132 -3.85 -9.45 -3.27
CA LEU A 132 -5.17 -9.93 -3.72
C LEU A 132 -5.58 -11.21 -2.99
N LEU A 133 -4.67 -12.18 -2.86
CA LEU A 133 -4.90 -13.43 -2.13
C LEU A 133 -5.15 -13.18 -0.64
N CYS A 134 -4.38 -12.28 -0.01
CA CYS A 134 -4.60 -11.88 1.38
C CYS A 134 -5.98 -11.26 1.58
N HIS A 135 -6.45 -10.40 0.66
CA HIS A 135 -7.80 -9.84 0.71
C HIS A 135 -8.89 -10.91 0.54
N CYS A 136 -8.71 -11.87 -0.36
CA CYS A 136 -9.67 -12.98 -0.51
C CYS A 136 -9.82 -13.76 0.79
N PHE A 137 -8.72 -14.02 1.50
CA PHE A 137 -8.81 -14.58 2.85
C PHE A 137 -9.50 -13.63 3.83
N TYR A 138 -9.09 -12.36 3.89
CA TYR A 138 -9.63 -11.39 4.85
C TYR A 138 -11.16 -11.25 4.76
N PHE A 139 -11.70 -11.15 3.54
CA PHE A 139 -13.13 -10.91 3.33
C PHE A 139 -13.96 -12.19 3.21
N ALA A 140 -13.39 -13.31 2.74
CA ALA A 140 -14.14 -14.54 2.45
C ALA A 140 -13.68 -15.77 3.24
N ASN A 141 -12.66 -15.63 4.11
CA ASN A 141 -12.03 -16.73 4.86
C ASN A 141 -11.57 -17.88 3.94
N ASP A 142 -11.05 -17.51 2.76
CA ASP A 142 -10.54 -18.44 1.75
C ASP A 142 -9.14 -18.95 2.13
N GLU A 143 -9.11 -20.13 2.76
CA GLU A 143 -7.88 -20.78 3.22
C GLU A 143 -6.94 -21.17 2.08
N GLU A 144 -7.45 -21.46 0.88
CA GLU A 144 -6.60 -21.76 -0.28
C GLU A 144 -5.82 -20.52 -0.69
N CYS A 145 -6.47 -19.35 -0.67
CA CYS A 145 -5.82 -18.08 -0.93
C CYS A 145 -4.76 -17.75 0.13
N LYS A 146 -5.03 -18.01 1.42
CA LYS A 146 -4.05 -17.86 2.51
C LYS A 146 -2.80 -18.72 2.27
N VAL A 147 -2.98 -20.01 1.95
CA VAL A 147 -1.86 -20.93 1.66
C VAL A 147 -1.07 -20.45 0.44
N ALA A 148 -1.74 -20.00 -0.61
CA ALA A 148 -1.08 -19.48 -1.81
C ALA A 148 -0.24 -18.23 -1.51
N ALA A 149 -0.77 -17.28 -0.73
CA ALA A 149 -0.03 -16.09 -0.32
C ALA A 149 1.21 -16.45 0.54
N GLY A 150 1.07 -17.38 1.48
CA GLY A 150 2.19 -17.84 2.31
C GLY A 150 3.30 -18.53 1.49
N ASN A 151 2.93 -19.25 0.43
CA ASN A 151 3.91 -19.85 -0.49
C ASN A 151 4.67 -18.79 -1.31
N ILE A 152 3.99 -17.71 -1.73
CA ILE A 152 4.63 -16.57 -2.40
C ILE A 152 5.64 -15.89 -1.48
N VAL A 153 5.25 -15.57 -0.24
CA VAL A 153 6.13 -14.92 0.74
C VAL A 153 7.38 -15.76 1.03
N ARG A 154 7.22 -17.08 1.22
CA ARG A 154 8.34 -17.99 1.44
C ARG A 154 9.34 -17.98 0.29
N ARG A 155 8.85 -17.98 -0.95
CA ARG A 155 9.70 -17.90 -2.16
C ARG A 155 10.46 -16.58 -2.25
N TRP A 156 9.82 -15.45 -1.96
CA TRP A 156 10.52 -14.15 -1.97
C TRP A 156 11.65 -14.11 -0.94
N LEU A 157 11.48 -14.73 0.23
CA LEU A 157 12.54 -14.82 1.23
C LEU A 157 13.68 -15.74 0.76
N GLU A 158 13.36 -16.90 0.18
CA GLU A 158 14.35 -17.79 -0.43
C GLU A 158 15.16 -17.08 -1.52
N GLU A 159 14.49 -16.44 -2.48
CA GLU A 159 15.11 -15.67 -3.55
C GLU A 159 15.90 -14.46 -3.03
N GLY A 160 15.40 -13.81 -1.98
CA GLY A 160 16.05 -12.68 -1.32
C GLY A 160 17.37 -13.08 -0.66
N ARG A 161 17.42 -14.27 -0.04
CA ARG A 161 18.64 -14.85 0.54
C ARG A 161 19.66 -15.20 -0.52
N GLU A 162 19.22 -15.73 -1.66
CA GLU A 162 20.11 -16.12 -2.76
C GLU A 162 20.68 -14.89 -3.50
N ASN A 163 19.85 -13.88 -3.74
CA ASN A 163 20.19 -12.77 -4.62
C ASN A 163 20.57 -11.47 -3.88
N GLY A 164 20.38 -11.42 -2.55
CA GLY A 164 20.64 -10.25 -1.71
C GLY A 164 19.78 -9.03 -2.04
N LYS A 165 18.65 -9.23 -2.72
CA LYS A 165 17.73 -8.17 -3.16
C LYS A 165 16.32 -8.48 -2.73
N PHE A 166 15.66 -7.49 -2.15
CA PHE A 166 14.26 -7.60 -1.76
C PHE A 166 13.50 -6.34 -2.20
N PRO A 167 12.62 -6.42 -3.21
CA PRO A 167 11.91 -5.24 -3.70
C PRO A 167 10.98 -4.63 -2.65
N ARG A 168 10.89 -3.28 -2.60
CA ARG A 168 10.00 -2.58 -1.66
C ARG A 168 8.54 -3.03 -1.76
N LYS A 169 8.02 -3.22 -2.98
CA LYS A 169 6.63 -3.67 -3.15
C LYS A 169 6.39 -5.06 -2.56
N ASN A 170 7.39 -5.96 -2.61
CA ASN A 170 7.28 -7.28 -1.99
C ASN A 170 7.31 -7.14 -0.46
N TRP A 171 8.12 -6.22 0.07
CA TRP A 171 8.14 -5.90 1.50
C TRP A 171 6.80 -5.35 1.99
N GLN A 172 6.20 -4.40 1.27
CA GLN A 172 4.87 -3.88 1.62
C GLN A 172 3.79 -4.98 1.58
N ALA A 173 3.78 -5.81 0.54
CA ALA A 173 2.85 -6.93 0.45
C ALA A 173 3.07 -7.97 1.57
N MET A 174 4.32 -8.16 1.98
CA MET A 174 4.68 -9.05 3.09
C MET A 174 4.23 -8.51 4.45
N LEU A 175 4.39 -7.20 4.70
CA LEU A 175 3.85 -6.56 5.90
C LEU A 175 2.32 -6.66 5.95
N PHE A 176 1.65 -6.50 4.81
CA PHE A 176 0.21 -6.73 4.71
C PHE A 176 -0.16 -8.18 5.02
N TYR A 177 0.55 -9.14 4.44
CA TYR A 177 0.41 -10.57 4.74
C TYR A 177 0.54 -10.86 6.24
N GLU A 178 1.57 -10.31 6.90
CA GLU A 178 1.80 -10.46 8.35
C GLU A 178 0.62 -9.95 9.18
N ASN A 179 0.10 -8.78 8.81
CA ASN A 179 -0.99 -8.11 9.50
C ASN A 179 -2.33 -8.83 9.34
N VAL A 180 -2.57 -9.44 8.17
CA VAL A 180 -3.86 -10.07 7.83
C VAL A 180 -3.92 -11.55 8.21
N LEU A 181 -2.84 -12.30 7.97
CA LEU A 181 -2.86 -13.77 7.97
C LEU A 181 -2.21 -14.41 9.19
N SER A 182 -1.38 -13.65 9.92
CA SER A 182 -0.71 -13.97 11.19
C SER A 182 -0.72 -15.45 11.59
N ASP A 183 0.04 -16.25 10.84
CA ASP A 183 0.52 -17.56 11.27
C ASP A 183 2.06 -17.51 11.29
N ASP A 184 2.59 -17.62 12.51
CA ASP A 184 3.98 -17.79 12.98
C ASP A 184 5.15 -17.18 12.16
N PRO A 185 6.03 -16.36 12.79
CA PRO A 185 7.26 -15.81 12.18
C PRO A 185 8.35 -16.85 11.84
N GLU A 186 8.04 -18.15 11.85
CA GLU A 186 9.00 -19.25 11.61
C GLU A 186 9.59 -19.27 10.20
N TYR A 187 9.11 -18.43 9.27
CA TYR A 187 9.69 -18.33 7.94
C TYR A 187 10.92 -17.41 7.87
N TYR A 188 11.18 -16.57 8.88
CA TYR A 188 12.38 -15.75 8.96
C TYR A 188 13.57 -16.50 9.55
N GLN A 189 14.76 -16.26 9.00
CA GLN A 189 16.01 -16.59 9.68
C GLN A 189 16.31 -15.54 10.75
N ALA A 190 17.14 -15.89 11.74
CA ALA A 190 17.49 -14.98 12.83
C ALA A 190 18.10 -13.67 12.30
N GLY A 191 17.49 -12.53 12.64
CA GLY A 191 17.92 -11.19 12.20
C GLY A 191 17.52 -10.81 10.77
N GLU A 192 16.86 -11.69 10.02
CA GLU A 192 16.50 -11.45 8.62
C GLU A 192 15.43 -10.36 8.48
N ARG A 193 14.42 -10.36 9.35
CA ARG A 193 13.34 -9.38 9.32
C ARG A 193 13.87 -7.96 9.57
N GLU A 194 14.74 -7.81 10.56
CA GLU A 194 15.39 -6.53 10.88
C GLU A 194 16.29 -6.05 9.74
N TYR A 195 17.02 -6.97 9.10
CA TYR A 195 17.83 -6.66 7.92
C TYR A 195 16.96 -6.15 6.75
N LEU A 196 15.88 -6.87 6.43
CA LEU A 196 14.95 -6.47 5.37
C LEU A 196 14.30 -5.12 5.66
N GLN A 197 13.91 -4.88 6.91
CA GLN A 197 13.40 -3.58 7.34
C GLN A 197 14.42 -2.46 7.14
N ALA A 198 15.69 -2.67 7.50
CA ALA A 198 16.75 -1.70 7.30
C ALA A 198 17.01 -1.40 5.81
N CYS A 199 17.03 -2.43 4.97
CA CYS A 199 17.17 -2.26 3.51
C CYS A 199 16.01 -1.44 2.91
N ASN A 200 14.77 -1.72 3.31
CA ASN A 200 13.62 -0.97 2.83
C ASN A 200 13.63 0.48 3.31
N MET A 201 14.00 0.71 4.57
CA MET A 201 14.17 2.06 5.10
C MET A 201 15.24 2.85 4.32
N GLN A 202 16.31 2.20 3.86
CA GLN A 202 17.30 2.86 2.99
C GLN A 202 16.69 3.28 1.64
N VAL A 203 15.93 2.41 0.98
CA VAL A 203 15.25 2.71 -0.29
C VAL A 203 14.28 3.91 -0.13
N GLU A 204 13.56 3.97 0.98
CA GLU A 204 12.64 5.06 1.30
C GLU A 204 13.38 6.38 1.56
N ASN A 205 14.49 6.34 2.31
CA ASN A 205 15.36 7.51 2.51
C ASN A 205 15.91 8.05 1.18
N GLU A 206 16.32 7.17 0.27
CA GLU A 206 16.81 7.56 -1.06
C GLU A 206 15.71 8.22 -1.90
N LEU A 207 14.48 7.68 -1.87
CA LEU A 207 13.32 8.27 -2.55
C LEU A 207 12.99 9.67 -2.01
N ILE A 208 12.98 9.84 -0.68
CA ILE A 208 12.70 11.12 -0.03
C ILE A 208 13.79 12.13 -0.34
N SER A 209 15.07 11.72 -0.31
CA SER A 209 16.20 12.58 -0.67
C SER A 209 16.08 13.08 -2.11
N LEU A 210 15.72 12.19 -3.04
CA LEU A 210 15.49 12.55 -4.44
C LEU A 210 14.36 13.59 -4.61
N TYR A 211 13.29 13.48 -3.82
CA TYR A 211 12.22 14.47 -3.82
C TYR A 211 12.68 15.83 -3.28
N ILE A 212 13.38 15.83 -2.14
CA ILE A 212 13.91 17.05 -1.51
C ILE A 212 14.90 17.76 -2.44
N ASP A 213 15.72 17.03 -3.20
CA ASP A 213 16.67 17.63 -4.13
C ASP A 213 16.01 18.25 -5.38
N ARG A 214 14.79 17.84 -5.74
CA ARG A 214 14.11 18.19 -7.00
C ARG A 214 12.93 19.16 -6.85
N VAL A 215 12.80 19.86 -5.71
CA VAL A 215 11.59 20.63 -5.28
C VAL A 215 10.83 21.35 -6.40
N SER A 216 11.54 21.99 -7.36
CA SER A 216 10.99 22.82 -8.42
C SER A 216 10.60 22.12 -9.73
N ASN A 217 10.91 20.83 -9.93
CA ASN A 217 10.56 20.09 -11.16
C ASN A 217 10.34 18.59 -10.90
N VAL A 218 9.46 18.29 -9.94
CA VAL A 218 9.07 16.91 -9.57
C VAL A 218 7.92 16.47 -10.46
N ASP A 219 8.06 15.33 -11.13
CA ASP A 219 6.95 14.71 -11.85
C ASP A 219 5.88 14.17 -10.89
N THR A 220 4.66 13.96 -11.40
CA THR A 220 3.52 13.49 -10.60
C THR A 220 3.79 12.16 -9.91
N TYR A 221 4.56 11.26 -10.54
CA TYR A 221 4.84 9.93 -10.00
C TYR A 221 5.78 9.99 -8.79
N LEU A 222 6.89 10.72 -8.89
CA LEU A 222 7.81 10.93 -7.77
C LEU A 222 7.11 11.68 -6.62
N LEU A 223 6.32 12.71 -6.93
CA LEU A 223 5.56 13.45 -5.92
C LEU A 223 4.64 12.53 -5.12
N ILE A 224 3.90 11.66 -5.79
CA ILE A 224 2.92 10.77 -5.17
C ILE A 224 3.60 9.65 -4.37
N ASN A 225 4.66 9.03 -4.90
CA ASN A 225 5.36 7.98 -4.14
C ASN A 225 6.06 8.54 -2.90
N SER A 226 6.61 9.76 -2.99
CA SER A 226 7.13 10.43 -1.79
C SER A 226 6.02 10.75 -0.79
N PHE A 227 4.81 11.06 -1.26
CA PHE A 227 3.67 11.32 -0.39
C PHE A 227 3.22 10.06 0.35
N GLU A 228 3.12 8.92 -0.33
CA GLU A 228 2.85 7.61 0.28
C GLU A 228 3.84 7.33 1.43
N VAL A 229 5.14 7.32 1.14
CA VAL A 229 6.19 7.00 2.11
C VAL A 229 6.20 7.98 3.28
N LEU A 230 6.12 9.28 3.00
CA LEU A 230 6.17 10.30 4.05
C LEU A 230 4.93 10.25 4.94
N ALA A 231 3.76 9.95 4.40
CA ALA A 231 2.54 9.78 5.19
C ALA A 231 2.65 8.59 6.15
N GLU A 232 3.15 7.44 5.68
CA GLU A 232 3.42 6.26 6.51
C GLU A 232 4.42 6.60 7.64
N TRP A 233 5.53 7.26 7.31
CA TRP A 233 6.55 7.65 8.29
C TRP A 233 6.02 8.62 9.35
N VAL A 234 5.18 9.58 8.95
CA VAL A 234 4.58 10.54 9.89
C VAL A 234 3.70 9.80 10.88
N PHE A 235 2.84 8.90 10.41
CA PHE A 235 1.98 8.08 11.28
C PHE A 235 2.79 7.25 12.29
N ASP A 236 3.85 6.58 11.83
CA ASP A 236 4.73 5.78 12.68
C ASP A 236 5.47 6.62 13.73
N ASN A 237 5.92 7.82 13.36
CA ASN A 237 6.69 8.69 14.26
C ASN A 237 5.83 9.32 15.35
N TYR A 238 4.59 9.73 15.04
CA TYR A 238 3.64 10.19 16.06
C TYR A 238 3.32 9.06 17.04
N SER A 239 3.08 7.85 16.53
CA SER A 239 2.82 6.67 17.35
C SER A 239 3.94 6.37 18.35
N LYS A 240 5.21 6.49 17.92
CA LYS A 240 6.38 6.27 18.79
C LYS A 240 6.62 7.40 19.78
N THR A 241 6.35 8.64 19.39
CA THR A 241 6.58 9.81 20.25
C THR A 241 5.65 9.78 21.46
N GLU A 242 4.36 9.44 21.28
CA GLU A 242 3.43 9.31 22.41
C GLU A 242 3.74 8.12 23.34
N MET A 243 4.18 6.97 22.81
CA MET A 243 4.60 5.83 23.66
C MET A 243 5.77 6.18 24.60
N SER A 244 6.59 7.17 24.26
CA SER A 244 7.66 7.65 25.14
C SER A 244 7.17 8.63 26.22
N PHE A 245 6.08 9.36 25.97
CA PHE A 245 5.44 10.23 26.97
C PHE A 245 4.63 9.46 28.02
N PHE A 246 4.06 8.30 27.69
CA PHE A 246 3.30 7.47 28.63
C PHE A 246 4.17 6.50 29.47
N ASN A 247 5.43 6.31 29.11
CA ASN A 247 6.39 5.47 29.83
C ASN A 247 7.44 6.28 30.63
N GLY A 248 7.22 7.59 30.79
CA GLY A 248 8.07 8.52 31.55
C GLY A 248 7.52 8.87 32.92
#